data_AF-A0A964LB98-F1
#
_entry.id   AF-A0A964LB98-F1
#
_cell.length_a   1.000
_cell.length_b   1.000
_cell.length_c   1.000
_cell.angle_alpha   90.00
_cell.angle_beta   90.00
_cell.angle_gamma   90.00
#
_symmetry.space_group_name_H-M   'P 1'
#
loop_
_entity.id
_entity.type
_entity.pdbx_description
1 polymer ?
#
loop_
_entity_poly.entity_id
_entity_poly.type
_entity_poly.pdbx_seq_one_letter_code
_entity_poly.pdbx_strand_id
1 'polypeptide(L)'
;AVSCPDKGTILLGGRRDVNETEIEVGVPVLSKVPFVNRFFTNSMTSKLETTTLLLIRPEIIIQQEAEDLLFPGLSDQMSGSSSGGRF
;
A
#
# COMPACT_ATOMS: atom_id res chain seq x y z
N ALA A 1 13.73 16.32 -2.01
CA ALA A 1 13.02 16.21 -3.30
C ALA A 1 13.44 14.90 -3.95
N VAL A 2 12.50 14.14 -4.51
CA VAL A 2 12.77 12.84 -5.15
C VAL A 2 12.25 12.94 -6.58
N SER A 3 13.08 12.63 -7.57
CA SER A 3 12.68 12.61 -8.99
C SER A 3 12.07 11.26 -9.34
N CYS A 4 10.83 11.25 -9.84
CA CYS A 4 10.18 10.06 -10.36
C CYS A 4 10.11 10.13 -11.89
N PRO A 5 10.38 9.03 -12.61
CA PRO A 5 9.95 8.92 -13.99
C PRO A 5 8.42 8.90 -14.08
N ASP A 6 7.86 9.44 -15.17
CA ASP A 6 6.42 9.35 -15.43
C ASP A 6 5.95 7.89 -15.39
N LYS A 7 4.81 7.64 -14.76
CA LYS A 7 4.24 6.30 -14.54
C LYS A 7 5.15 5.36 -13.74
N GLY A 8 6.19 5.86 -13.07
CA GLY A 8 6.96 5.09 -12.09
C GLY A 8 6.20 4.89 -10.78
N THR A 9 6.51 3.85 -10.02
CA THR A 9 6.00 3.70 -8.64
C THR A 9 7.16 3.91 -7.67
N ILE A 10 6.99 4.81 -6.70
CA ILE A 10 7.98 5.10 -5.66
C ILE A 10 7.46 4.62 -4.31
N LEU A 11 8.35 4.02 -3.52
CA LEU A 11 8.17 3.84 -2.08
C LEU A 11 8.71 5.09 -1.37
N LEU A 12 7.81 5.92 -0.82
CA LEU A 12 8.21 7.09 -0.05
C LEU A 12 8.76 6.74 1.33
N GLY A 13 8.28 5.62 1.86
CA GLY A 13 8.72 5.13 3.15
C GLY A 13 7.85 3.97 3.62
N GLY A 14 8.30 3.38 4.72
CA GLY A 14 7.54 2.37 5.42
C GLY A 14 7.97 2.30 6.87
N ARG A 15 7.09 1.81 7.72
CA ARG A 15 7.37 1.54 9.13
C ARG A 15 7.07 0.08 9.43
N ARG A 16 8.00 -0.59 10.09
CA ARG A 16 7.79 -1.92 10.66
C ARG A 16 7.75 -1.80 12.17
N ASP A 17 6.60 -2.10 12.74
CA ASP A 17 6.39 -2.13 14.18
C ASP A 17 6.34 -3.59 14.63
N VAL A 18 7.15 -3.93 15.63
CA VAL A 18 7.18 -5.26 16.25
C VAL A 18 6.86 -5.08 17.73
N ASN A 19 5.74 -5.64 18.16
CA ASN A 19 5.32 -5.65 19.56
C ASN A 19 5.34 -7.08 20.08
N GLU A 20 6.13 -7.31 21.13
CA GLU A 20 6.17 -8.56 21.88
C GLU A 20 5.51 -8.30 23.23
N THR A 21 4.48 -9.08 23.53
CA THR A 21 3.71 -8.98 24.77
C THR A 21 3.68 -10.33 25.43
N GLU A 22 4.38 -10.43 26.57
CA GLU A 22 4.40 -11.61 27.42
C GLU A 22 3.48 -11.34 28.62
N ILE A 23 2.36 -12.07 28.68
CA ILE A 23 1.43 -11.99 29.79
C ILE A 23 1.56 -13.29 30.58
N GLU A 24 2.18 -13.20 31.76
CA GLU A 24 2.22 -14.29 32.73
C GLU A 24 1.10 -14.09 33.75
N VAL A 25 0.07 -14.95 33.69
CA VAL A 25 -0.97 -15.00 34.73
C VAL A 25 -0.69 -16.24 35.59
N GLY A 26 -0.21 -16.01 36.81
CA GLY A 26 0.05 -17.06 37.80
C GLY A 26 -0.40 -16.65 39.20
N VAL A 27 -0.89 -17.61 39.99
CA VAL A 27 -1.24 -17.40 41.40
C VAL A 27 0.05 -17.26 42.24
N PRO A 28 0.29 -16.11 42.91
CA PRO A 28 1.57 -15.79 43.55
C PRO A 28 1.96 -16.67 44.76
N VAL A 29 1.10 -17.60 45.20
CA VAL A 29 1.27 -18.35 46.46
C VAL A 29 1.82 -19.78 46.27
N LEU A 30 1.71 -20.37 45.07
CA LEU A 30 2.11 -21.78 44.80
C LEU A 30 3.43 -21.94 44.04
N SER A 31 4.16 -20.87 43.79
CA SER A 31 5.42 -20.82 43.01
C SER A 31 6.61 -21.58 43.63
N LYS A 32 6.45 -22.21 44.82
CA LYS A 32 7.48 -23.05 45.48
C LYS A 32 7.37 -24.55 45.21
N VAL A 33 6.31 -25.04 44.54
CA VAL A 33 6.15 -26.48 44.22
C VAL A 33 6.36 -26.71 42.70
N PRO A 34 7.51 -27.28 42.27
CA PRO A 34 7.90 -27.34 40.86
C PRO A 34 6.95 -28.17 39.97
N PHE A 35 6.16 -29.07 40.55
CA PHE A 35 5.19 -29.89 39.81
C PHE A 35 3.80 -29.25 39.63
N VAL A 36 3.42 -28.32 40.52
CA VAL A 36 2.11 -27.64 40.48
C VAL A 36 2.19 -26.38 39.64
N ASN A 37 3.37 -25.74 39.58
CA ASN A 37 3.62 -24.53 38.79
C ASN A 37 3.14 -24.69 37.34
N ARG A 38 3.48 -25.81 36.67
CA ARG A 38 3.13 -26.06 35.27
C ARG A 38 1.62 -26.14 34.96
N PHE A 39 0.76 -26.38 35.96
CA PHE A 39 -0.69 -26.41 35.78
C PHE A 39 -1.36 -25.05 36.01
N PHE A 40 -0.67 -24.07 36.63
CA PHE A 40 -1.23 -22.77 36.99
C PHE A 40 -0.50 -21.57 36.37
N THR A 41 0.62 -21.76 35.67
CA THR A 41 1.22 -20.71 34.84
C THR A 41 0.54 -20.73 33.47
N ASN A 42 -0.45 -19.84 33.26
CA ASN A 42 -0.92 -19.54 31.93
C ASN A 42 -0.06 -18.41 31.38
N SER A 43 0.97 -18.77 30.60
CA SER A 43 1.79 -17.81 29.86
C SER A 43 1.25 -17.68 28.44
N MET A 44 0.85 -16.47 28.07
CA MET A 44 0.46 -16.14 26.71
C MET A 44 1.50 -15.20 26.12
N THR A 45 2.31 -15.71 25.19
CA THR A 45 3.26 -14.93 24.40
C THR A 45 2.57 -14.50 23.11
N SER A 46 2.35 -13.21 22.93
CA SER A 46 1.79 -12.65 21.70
C SER A 46 2.83 -11.78 20.99
N LYS A 47 3.11 -12.11 19.73
CA LYS A 47 3.99 -11.35 18.85
C LYS A 47 3.19 -10.76 17.71
N LEU A 48 3.12 -9.43 17.63
CA LEU A 48 2.41 -8.71 16.59
C LEU A 48 3.40 -7.92 15.74
N GLU A 49 3.49 -8.27 14.46
CA GLU A 49 4.29 -7.57 13.47
C GLU A 49 3.37 -6.83 12.50
N THR A 50 3.52 -5.51 12.40
CA THR A 50 2.76 -4.68 11.47
C THR A 50 3.72 -3.94 10.55
N THR A 51 3.50 -4.04 9.25
CA THR A 51 4.30 -3.33 8.23
C THR A 51 3.41 -2.39 7.45
N THR A 52 3.72 -1.10 7.47
CA THR A 52 3.05 -0.06 6.69
C THR A 52 3.98 0.45 5.60
N LEU A 53 3.48 0.56 4.38
CA LEU A 53 4.21 1.08 3.22
C LEU A 53 3.42 2.22 2.58
N LEU A 54 4.11 3.32 2.24
CA LEU A 54 3.54 4.46 1.52
C LEU A 54 4.10 4.50 0.10
N LEU A 55 3.25 4.19 -0.88
CA LEU A 55 3.61 4.18 -2.31
C LEU A 55 2.91 5.32 -3.04
N ILE A 56 3.61 5.93 -4.00
CA ILE A 56 3.06 6.94 -4.89
C ILE A 56 3.38 6.57 -6.34
N ARG A 57 2.41 6.77 -7.23
CA ARG A 57 2.58 6.68 -8.68
C ARG A 57 2.18 8.00 -9.33
N PRO A 58 3.13 8.85 -9.74
CA PRO A 58 2.80 10.02 -10.54
C PRO A 58 2.48 9.63 -11.98
N GLU A 59 1.56 10.38 -12.60
CA GLU A 59 1.20 10.25 -14.00
C GLU A 59 0.98 11.63 -14.59
N ILE A 60 1.68 11.92 -15.69
CA ILE A 60 1.56 13.17 -16.45
C ILE A 60 0.54 12.94 -17.58
N ILE A 61 -0.52 13.75 -17.61
CA ILE A 61 -1.56 13.65 -18.63
C ILE A 61 -1.35 14.78 -19.64
N ILE A 62 -1.10 14.40 -20.89
CA ILE A 62 -1.06 15.32 -22.04
C ILE A 62 -2.40 15.19 -22.78
N GLN A 63 -3.14 16.29 -22.93
CA GLN A 63 -4.49 16.28 -23.49
C GLN A 63 -4.57 15.65 -24.88
N GLN A 64 -3.67 16.01 -25.80
CA GLN A 64 -3.67 15.48 -27.16
C GLN A 64 -3.47 13.96 -27.18
N GLU A 65 -2.49 13.44 -26.45
CA GLU A 65 -2.26 12.00 -26.35
C GLU A 65 -3.40 11.27 -25.65
N ALA A 66 -3.98 11.86 -24.60
CA ALA A 66 -5.12 11.29 -23.89
C ALA A 66 -6.38 11.24 -24.76
N GLU A 67 -6.63 12.29 -25.56
CA GLU A 67 -7.73 12.36 -26.52
C GLU A 67 -7.55 11.34 -27.65
N ASP A 68 -6.34 11.18 -28.20
CA ASP A 68 -6.06 10.16 -29.23
C ASP A 68 -6.23 8.73 -28.70
N LEU A 69 -5.85 8.48 -27.44
CA LEU A 69 -6.07 7.19 -26.78
C LEU A 69 -7.56 6.89 -26.51
N LEU A 70 -8.33 7.92 -26.12
CA LEU A 70 -9.75 7.76 -25.77
C LEU A 70 -10.68 7.79 -27.00
N PHE A 71 -10.32 8.54 -28.03
CA PHE A 71 -11.13 8.76 -29.23
C PHE A 71 -10.30 8.56 -30.51
N PRO A 72 -9.81 7.33 -30.77
CA PRO A 72 -9.04 7.06 -31.97
C PRO A 72 -9.88 7.35 -33.23
N GLY A 73 -9.41 8.28 -34.07
CA GLY A 73 -10.03 8.64 -35.35
C GLY A 73 -10.99 9.84 -35.33
N LEU A 74 -11.19 10.52 -34.20
CA LEU A 74 -11.98 11.76 -34.15
C LEU A 74 -11.28 12.92 -34.89
N SER A 75 -9.95 12.99 -34.77
CA SER A 75 -9.09 13.94 -35.48
C SER A 75 -9.13 13.72 -37.01
N ASP A 76 -9.19 12.46 -37.45
CA ASP A 76 -9.31 12.09 -38.87
C ASP A 76 -10.67 12.52 -39.45
N GLN A 77 -11.77 12.30 -38.71
CA GLN A 77 -13.12 12.75 -39.10
C GLN A 77 -13.27 14.28 -39.13
N MET A 78 -12.66 15.01 -38.18
CA MET A 78 -12.69 16.47 -38.20
C MET A 78 -11.91 17.05 -39.39
N SER A 79 -10.78 16.45 -39.77
CA SER A 79 -9.99 16.87 -40.94
C SER A 79 -10.75 16.68 -42.26
N GLY A 80 -11.49 15.57 -42.39
CA GLY A 80 -12.29 15.25 -43.59
C GLY A 80 -13.48 16.19 -43.82
N SER A 81 -14.00 16.84 -42.77
CA SER A 81 -15.18 17.70 -42.85
C SER A 81 -14.92 19.10 -43.43
N SER A 82 -13.65 19.52 -43.56
CA SER A 82 -13.27 20.88 -44.00
C SER A 82 -13.09 21.05 -45.52
N SER A 83 -13.23 19.99 -46.33
CA SER A 83 -13.00 20.04 -47.79
C SER A 83 -14.24 20.25 -48.67
N GLY A 84 -15.43 20.46 -48.07
CA GLY A 84 -16.72 20.47 -48.78
C GLY A 84 -17.37 21.83 -49.06
N GLY A 85 -16.63 22.94 -49.10
CA GLY A 85 -17.18 24.29 -49.27
C GLY A 85 -16.57 25.06 -50.43
N ARG A 86 -16.78 24.62 -51.67
CA ARG A 86 -16.51 25.42 -52.88
C ARG A 86 -17.81 25.57 -53.69
N PHE A 87 -18.51 26.67 -53.46
CA PHE A 87 -19.34 27.39 -54.42
C PHE A 87 -19.09 28.88 -54.20
#